data_AF-A0A382TRS6-F1
#
_entry.id   AF-A0A382TRS6-F1
#
_cell.length_a   1.000
_cell.length_b   1.000
_cell.length_c   1.000
_cell.angle_alpha   90.00
_cell.angle_beta   90.00
_cell.angle_gamma   90.00
#
_symmetry.space_group_name_H-M   'P 1'
#
loop_
_entity.id
_entity.type
_entity.pdbx_description
1 polymer ?
#
loop_
_entity_poly.entity_id
_entity_poly.type
_entity_poly.pdbx_seq_one_letter_code
_entity_poly.pdbx_strand_id
1 'polypeptide(L)'
;PLKKDHTKKMLKLAKDLGIFCSSNFIIGFPTETWDEIRETIHFAEELDADYTRFHILVPLKGTKIMEIVENDDLLNKSYDHFNETATWLSGSIESKSKEYTSEDLTILKAMEWDRVNFTKPEKRKKIADWLRISEDHLMKRRRTTIENIQINLNKFNDRAFGCSGNTATRFERAESALPLFERVDSAL
;
A
#
# COMPACT_ATOMS: atom_id res chain seq x y z
N PRO A 1 -9.93 14.34 15.32
CA PRO A 1 -8.90 14.34 14.25
C PRO A 1 -7.49 14.17 14.81
N LEU A 2 -6.63 13.42 14.13
CA LEU A 2 -5.21 13.24 14.49
C LEU A 2 -4.46 14.58 14.28
N LYS A 3 -3.68 15.01 15.28
CA LYS A 3 -2.85 16.23 15.17
C LYS A 3 -1.49 15.89 14.56
N LYS A 4 -1.33 16.09 13.25
CA LYS A 4 -0.13 15.74 12.45
C LYS A 4 1.18 16.20 13.11
N ASP A 5 1.25 17.45 13.57
CA ASP A 5 2.45 18.01 14.23
C ASP A 5 2.80 17.32 15.55
N HIS A 6 1.79 16.94 16.31
CA HIS A 6 2.01 16.22 17.56
C HIS A 6 2.59 14.82 17.29
N THR A 7 2.06 14.12 16.28
CA THR A 7 2.57 12.82 15.86
C THR A 7 4.03 12.89 15.42
N LYS A 8 4.41 13.89 14.61
CA LYS A 8 5.81 14.11 14.19
C LYS A 8 6.73 14.32 15.40
N LYS A 9 6.31 15.14 16.38
CA LYS A 9 7.08 15.40 17.62
C LYS A 9 7.25 14.14 18.48
N MET A 10 6.18 13.37 18.67
CA MET A 10 6.22 12.15 19.48
C MET A 10 7.08 11.07 18.84
N LEU A 11 6.99 10.90 17.51
CA LEU A 11 7.84 9.95 16.81
C LEU A 11 9.31 10.34 16.90
N LYS A 12 9.63 11.63 16.74
CA LYS A 12 11.01 12.12 16.90
C LYS A 12 11.55 11.80 18.29
N LEU A 13 10.79 12.11 19.34
CA LEU A 13 11.18 11.82 20.72
C LEU A 13 11.42 10.31 20.95
N ALA A 14 10.55 9.45 20.42
CA ALA A 14 10.71 8.01 20.53
C ALA A 14 11.97 7.51 19.78
N LYS A 15 12.24 8.03 18.58
CA LYS A 15 13.47 7.72 17.82
C LYS A 15 14.72 8.21 18.56
N ASP A 16 14.68 9.40 19.16
CA ASP A 16 15.80 9.97 19.94
C ASP A 16 16.12 9.11 21.18
N LEU A 17 15.13 8.40 21.73
CA LEU A 17 15.28 7.43 22.83
C LEU A 17 15.71 6.03 22.36
N GLY A 18 15.94 5.82 21.06
CA GLY A 18 16.31 4.53 20.48
C GLY A 18 15.15 3.53 20.37
N ILE A 19 13.90 4.00 20.49
CA ILE A 19 12.72 3.15 20.33
C ILE A 19 12.42 2.97 18.84
N PHE A 20 12.38 1.71 18.39
CA PHE A 20 11.99 1.39 17.04
C PHE A 20 10.52 1.77 16.80
N CYS A 21 10.30 2.69 15.86
CA CYS A 21 8.98 3.24 15.60
C CYS A 21 8.42 2.68 14.30
N SER A 22 7.23 2.06 14.37
CA SER A 22 6.48 1.62 13.19
C SER A 22 5.23 2.45 12.98
N SER A 23 4.93 2.85 11.75
CA SER A 23 3.70 3.54 11.38
C SER A 23 2.79 2.66 10.51
N ASN A 24 1.48 2.78 10.72
CA ASN A 24 0.47 2.07 9.93
C ASN A 24 -0.51 3.11 9.38
N PHE A 25 -0.75 3.06 8.08
CA PHE A 25 -1.72 3.91 7.39
C PHE A 25 -2.77 3.02 6.73
N ILE A 26 -4.00 3.51 6.69
CA ILE A 26 -5.12 2.85 6.02
C ILE A 26 -5.53 3.76 4.87
N ILE A 27 -5.63 3.19 3.67
CA ILE A 27 -6.07 3.85 2.44
C ILE A 27 -7.17 3.03 1.76
N GLY A 28 -7.91 3.65 0.86
CA GLY A 28 -8.94 3.00 0.06
C GLY A 28 -10.31 3.05 0.72
N PHE A 29 -10.66 4.13 1.42
CA PHE A 29 -12.05 4.34 1.81
C PHE A 29 -12.92 4.52 0.56
N PRO A 30 -14.17 4.03 0.51
CA PRO A 30 -14.99 4.11 -0.71
C PRO A 30 -15.20 5.54 -1.22
N THR A 31 -15.12 6.52 -0.31
CA THR A 31 -15.27 7.96 -0.60
C THR A 31 -13.94 8.69 -0.76
N GLU A 32 -12.80 8.01 -0.59
CA GLU A 32 -11.47 8.62 -0.71
C GLU A 32 -11.14 8.87 -2.18
N THR A 33 -10.44 9.97 -2.43
CA THR A 33 -9.94 10.34 -3.75
C THR A 33 -8.46 9.98 -3.90
N TRP A 34 -7.96 9.95 -5.13
CA TRP A 34 -6.52 9.75 -5.37
C TRP A 34 -5.65 10.81 -4.68
N ASP A 35 -6.12 12.05 -4.61
CA ASP A 35 -5.35 13.15 -4.00
C ASP A 35 -5.24 12.96 -2.49
N GLU A 36 -6.31 12.53 -1.81
CA GLU A 36 -6.27 12.19 -0.37
C GLU A 36 -5.36 10.98 -0.07
N ILE A 37 -5.38 9.96 -0.95
CA ILE A 37 -4.46 8.82 -0.84
C ILE A 37 -3.01 9.28 -0.98
N ARG A 38 -2.71 10.15 -1.96
CA ARG A 38 -1.38 10.74 -2.15
C ARG A 38 -0.95 11.59 -0.96
N GLU A 39 -1.85 12.40 -0.40
CA GLU A 39 -1.58 13.16 0.83
C GLU A 39 -1.21 12.24 2.00
N THR A 40 -1.91 11.10 2.13
CA THR A 40 -1.61 10.10 3.16
C THR A 40 -0.23 9.48 2.96
N ILE A 41 0.13 9.12 1.73
CA ILE A 41 1.45 8.58 1.37
C ILE A 41 2.54 9.62 1.63
N HIS A 42 2.33 10.87 1.21
CA HIS A 42 3.28 11.95 1.42
C HIS A 42 3.51 12.19 2.91
N PHE A 43 2.44 12.23 3.72
CA PHE A 43 2.57 12.35 5.16
C PHE A 43 3.29 11.15 5.80
N ALA A 44 3.09 9.94 5.28
CA ALA A 44 3.80 8.75 5.75
C ALA A 44 5.31 8.82 5.50
N GLU A 45 5.71 9.38 4.35
CA GLU A 45 7.10 9.63 3.99
C GLU A 45 7.71 10.74 4.86
N GLU A 46 7.01 11.86 5.04
CA GLU A 46 7.43 12.95 5.94
C GLU A 46 7.59 12.50 7.39
N LEU A 47 6.74 11.56 7.84
CA LEU A 47 6.82 11.02 9.19
C LEU A 47 8.11 10.20 9.40
N ASP A 48 8.64 9.57 8.35
CA ASP A 48 9.91 8.81 8.36
C ASP A 48 10.05 7.86 9.57
N ALA A 49 9.01 7.06 9.83
CA ALA A 49 9.09 5.98 10.81
C ALA A 49 10.15 4.93 10.38
N ASP A 50 10.73 4.20 11.33
CA ASP A 50 11.75 3.18 11.02
C ASP A 50 11.17 2.05 10.15
N TYR A 51 9.86 1.79 10.27
CA TYR A 51 9.13 0.93 9.35
C TYR A 51 7.70 1.40 9.11
N THR A 52 7.28 1.46 7.86
CA THR A 52 5.97 2.00 7.45
C THR A 52 5.16 0.95 6.72
N ARG A 53 3.90 0.76 7.11
CA ARG A 53 2.97 -0.15 6.42
C ARG A 53 1.74 0.61 5.93
N PHE A 54 1.35 0.31 4.70
CA PHE A 54 0.07 0.70 4.13
C PHE A 54 -0.87 -0.49 4.14
N HIS A 55 -2.09 -0.27 4.60
CA HIS A 55 -3.17 -1.24 4.62
C HIS A 55 -4.30 -0.72 3.73
N ILE A 56 -4.91 -1.63 3.00
CA ILE A 56 -6.14 -1.32 2.28
C ILE A 56 -7.29 -1.58 3.24
N LEU A 57 -8.28 -0.69 3.25
CA LEU A 57 -9.45 -0.82 4.08
C LEU A 57 -10.14 -2.17 3.82
N VAL A 58 -10.43 -2.88 4.91
CA VAL A 58 -11.24 -4.11 4.89
C VAL A 58 -12.54 -3.81 5.61
N PRO A 59 -13.70 -3.91 4.94
CA PRO A 59 -14.98 -3.67 5.56
C PRO A 59 -15.31 -4.87 6.47
N LEU A 60 -15.61 -4.60 7.74
CA LEU A 60 -15.97 -5.63 8.70
C LEU A 60 -17.49 -5.65 8.91
N LYS A 61 -18.09 -6.83 8.97
CA LYS A 61 -19.52 -6.98 9.24
C LYS A 61 -19.93 -6.24 10.51
N GLY A 62 -21.04 -5.49 10.44
CA GLY A 62 -21.56 -4.69 11.55
C GLY A 62 -20.87 -3.33 11.76
N THR A 63 -20.01 -2.90 10.84
CA THR A 63 -19.44 -1.54 10.86
C THR A 63 -20.17 -0.63 9.86
N LYS A 64 -20.19 0.69 10.14
CA LYS A 64 -20.77 1.70 9.23
C LYS A 64 -20.18 1.65 7.82
N ILE A 65 -18.91 1.24 7.69
CA ILE A 65 -18.29 1.12 6.38
C ILE A 65 -18.86 -0.05 5.58
N MET A 66 -19.22 -1.16 6.24
CA MET A 66 -19.89 -2.28 5.58
C MET A 66 -21.27 -1.85 5.08
N GLU A 67 -22.03 -1.09 5.88
CA GLU A 67 -23.34 -0.57 5.47
C GLU A 67 -23.23 0.28 4.19
N ILE A 68 -22.23 1.17 4.10
CA ILE A 68 -21.99 1.98 2.89
C ILE A 68 -21.66 1.08 1.70
N VAL A 69 -20.75 0.14 1.90
CA VAL A 69 -20.28 -0.77 0.85
C VAL A 69 -21.39 -1.67 0.32
N GLU A 70 -22.28 -2.16 1.20
CA GLU A 70 -23.46 -2.96 0.82
C GLU A 70 -24.53 -2.12 0.12
N ASN A 71 -24.82 -0.92 0.63
CA ASN A 71 -25.82 -0.03 0.04
C ASN A 71 -25.44 0.47 -1.35
N ASP A 72 -24.15 0.70 -1.60
CA ASP A 72 -23.62 1.22 -2.86
C ASP A 72 -23.10 0.12 -3.81
N ASP A 73 -23.25 -1.17 -3.47
CA ASP A 73 -22.76 -2.35 -4.23
C ASP A 73 -21.26 -2.25 -4.62
N LEU A 74 -20.41 -1.87 -3.65
CA LEU A 74 -18.98 -1.57 -3.87
C LEU A 74 -18.04 -2.75 -3.58
N LEU A 75 -18.58 -3.92 -3.23
CA LEU A 75 -17.76 -5.11 -3.01
C LEU A 75 -17.22 -5.61 -4.34
N ASN A 76 -15.92 -5.89 -4.39
CA ASN A 76 -15.36 -6.60 -5.54
C ASN A 76 -15.99 -8.00 -5.59
N LYS A 77 -16.57 -8.39 -6.74
CA LYS A 77 -17.26 -9.68 -6.92
C LYS A 77 -16.35 -10.91 -6.76
N SER A 78 -15.03 -10.71 -6.79
CA SER A 78 -14.02 -11.73 -6.50
C SER A 78 -13.71 -11.88 -5.00
N TYR A 79 -14.33 -11.04 -4.16
CA TYR A 79 -14.13 -11.04 -2.71
C TYR A 79 -15.01 -12.11 -2.05
N ASP A 80 -14.35 -13.12 -1.49
CA ASP A 80 -14.99 -14.16 -0.69
C ASP A 80 -14.68 -13.92 0.80
N HIS A 81 -15.65 -13.40 1.53
CA HIS A 81 -15.57 -13.15 2.98
C HIS A 81 -15.25 -14.42 3.80
N PHE A 82 -15.49 -15.62 3.25
CA PHE A 82 -15.32 -16.91 3.92
C PHE A 82 -14.04 -17.64 3.52
N ASN A 83 -13.30 -17.13 2.54
CA ASN A 83 -12.03 -17.71 2.18
C ASN A 83 -10.93 -17.07 3.04
N GLU A 84 -10.25 -17.87 3.86
CA GLU A 84 -9.08 -17.41 4.64
C GLU A 84 -7.99 -16.80 3.74
N THR A 85 -8.03 -17.07 2.42
CA THR A 85 -7.14 -16.44 1.43
C THR A 85 -7.61 -15.08 0.90
N ALA A 86 -8.79 -14.57 1.27
CA ALA A 86 -9.20 -13.16 1.12
C ALA A 86 -8.41 -12.30 2.13
N THR A 87 -7.10 -12.35 1.95
CA THR A 87 -6.10 -11.90 2.89
C THR A 87 -5.95 -10.40 2.76
N TRP A 88 -5.58 -9.76 3.86
CA TRP A 88 -5.12 -8.36 4.04
C TRP A 88 -4.04 -7.87 3.03
N LEU A 89 -3.73 -8.68 2.03
CA LEU A 89 -2.82 -8.46 0.91
C LEU A 89 -3.50 -7.68 -0.23
N SER A 90 -4.78 -7.92 -0.51
CA SER A 90 -5.51 -7.32 -1.65
C SER A 90 -6.68 -6.45 -1.20
N GLY A 91 -7.01 -5.42 -1.99
CA GLY A 91 -8.20 -4.60 -1.80
C GLY A 91 -9.49 -5.41 -1.98
N SER A 92 -10.53 -5.04 -1.24
CA SER A 92 -11.84 -5.72 -1.24
C SER A 92 -12.99 -4.81 -1.67
N ILE A 93 -12.72 -3.51 -1.75
CA ILE A 93 -13.70 -2.45 -2.03
C ILE A 93 -13.26 -1.68 -3.27
N GLU A 94 -14.22 -1.39 -4.15
CA GLU A 94 -14.04 -0.48 -5.29
C GLU A 94 -14.37 0.98 -4.90
N SER A 95 -13.70 1.94 -5.53
CA SER A 95 -13.99 3.37 -5.31
C SER A 95 -15.41 3.71 -5.75
N LYS A 96 -16.14 4.49 -4.92
CA LYS A 96 -17.47 5.00 -5.27
C LYS A 96 -17.42 5.95 -6.47
N SER A 97 -16.35 6.75 -6.60
CA SER A 97 -16.14 7.65 -7.74
C SER A 97 -15.56 6.94 -8.97
N LYS A 98 -15.24 5.64 -8.88
CA LYS A 98 -14.54 4.84 -9.90
C LYS A 98 -13.17 5.40 -10.30
N GLU A 99 -12.59 6.25 -9.45
CA GLU A 99 -11.27 6.83 -9.66
C GLU A 99 -10.16 5.79 -9.61
N TYR A 100 -10.32 4.77 -8.77
CA TYR A 100 -9.40 3.64 -8.65
C TYR A 100 -10.15 2.33 -8.46
N THR A 101 -9.46 1.26 -8.83
CA THR A 101 -9.90 -0.10 -8.53
C THR A 101 -9.20 -0.66 -7.29
N SER A 102 -9.77 -1.68 -6.69
CA SER A 102 -9.15 -2.42 -5.59
C SER A 102 -7.79 -3.04 -5.96
N GLU A 103 -7.59 -3.35 -7.24
CA GLU A 103 -6.33 -3.83 -7.82
C GLU A 103 -5.28 -2.71 -7.88
N ASP A 104 -5.68 -1.50 -8.31
CA ASP A 104 -4.77 -0.35 -8.37
C ASP A 104 -4.24 0.00 -6.97
N LEU A 105 -5.09 -0.07 -5.94
CA LEU A 105 -4.68 0.10 -4.55
C LEU A 105 -3.71 -0.99 -4.07
N THR A 106 -3.90 -2.23 -4.54
CA THR A 106 -3.03 -3.36 -4.21
C THR A 106 -1.63 -3.15 -4.78
N ILE A 107 -1.55 -2.68 -6.03
CA ILE A 107 -0.30 -2.33 -6.71
C ILE A 107 0.35 -1.13 -5.99
N LEU A 108 -0.41 -0.06 -5.77
CA LEU A 108 0.07 1.15 -5.09
C LEU A 108 0.65 0.84 -3.71
N LYS A 109 -0.09 0.08 -2.89
CA LYS A 109 0.36 -0.38 -1.58
C LYS A 109 1.71 -1.10 -1.66
N ALA A 110 1.89 -1.99 -2.65
CA ALA A 110 3.13 -2.74 -2.84
C ALA A 110 4.30 -1.82 -3.20
N MET A 111 4.09 -0.93 -4.17
CA MET A 111 5.09 0.01 -4.66
C MET A 111 5.51 1.00 -3.57
N GLU A 112 4.54 1.59 -2.87
CA GLU A 112 4.82 2.58 -1.82
C GLU A 112 5.45 1.95 -0.58
N TRP A 113 5.04 0.74 -0.21
CA TRP A 113 5.71 -0.01 0.85
C TRP A 113 7.17 -0.27 0.50
N ASP A 114 7.45 -0.63 -0.75
CA ASP A 114 8.80 -0.91 -1.23
C ASP A 114 9.67 0.37 -1.22
N ARG A 115 9.15 1.44 -1.83
CA ARG A 115 9.81 2.74 -1.93
C ARG A 115 10.11 3.34 -0.56
N VAL A 116 9.12 3.43 0.33
CA VAL A 116 9.27 4.12 1.63
C VAL A 116 10.20 3.37 2.60
N ASN A 117 10.28 2.04 2.52
CA ASN A 117 11.07 1.24 3.47
C ASN A 117 12.47 0.89 2.98
N PHE A 118 12.67 0.68 1.67
CA PHE A 118 13.91 0.08 1.15
C PHE A 118 14.79 1.06 0.36
N THR A 119 14.36 2.29 0.10
CA THR A 119 15.17 3.30 -0.60
C THR A 119 16.44 3.65 0.20
N LYS A 120 16.30 3.96 1.50
CA LYS A 120 17.43 4.38 2.36
C LYS A 120 18.18 3.16 2.94
N PRO A 121 19.50 3.01 2.72
CA PRO A 121 20.28 1.90 3.30
C PRO A 121 20.24 1.83 4.82
N GLU A 122 20.26 2.98 5.49
CA GLU A 122 20.19 3.07 6.95
C GLU A 122 18.89 2.47 7.51
N LYS A 123 17.78 2.73 6.83
CA LYS A 123 16.46 2.20 7.19
C LYS A 123 16.40 0.69 6.97
N ARG A 124 16.96 0.19 5.86
CA ARG A 124 17.08 -1.26 5.61
C ARG A 124 17.83 -1.98 6.72
N LYS A 125 18.97 -1.43 7.13
CA LYS A 125 19.76 -1.99 8.24
C LYS A 125 18.97 -2.01 9.54
N LYS A 126 18.31 -0.90 9.91
CA LYS A 126 17.44 -0.84 11.10
C LYS A 126 16.33 -1.88 11.07
N ILE A 127 15.69 -2.09 9.91
CA ILE A 127 14.65 -3.10 9.74
C ILE A 127 15.23 -4.52 9.89
N ALA A 128 16.40 -4.79 9.30
CA ALA A 128 17.09 -6.07 9.42
C ALA A 128 17.48 -6.38 10.87
N ASP A 129 18.04 -5.39 11.56
CA ASP A 129 18.41 -5.47 12.98
C ASP A 129 17.18 -5.73 13.86
N TRP A 130 16.08 -5.00 13.62
CA TRP A 130 14.82 -5.18 14.34
C TRP A 130 14.20 -6.58 14.11
N LEU A 131 14.25 -7.08 12.88
CA LEU A 131 13.79 -8.42 12.51
C LEU A 131 14.76 -9.53 12.93
N ARG A 132 15.98 -9.19 13.39
CA ARG A 132 17.06 -10.13 13.74
C ARG A 132 17.43 -11.06 12.58
N ILE A 133 17.50 -10.51 11.37
CA ILE A 133 17.89 -11.23 10.15
C ILE A 133 19.01 -10.49 9.42
N SER A 134 19.73 -11.18 8.53
CA SER A 134 20.70 -10.52 7.65
C SER A 134 19.99 -9.63 6.62
N GLU A 135 20.70 -8.59 6.16
CA GLU A 135 20.19 -7.71 5.10
C GLU A 135 19.89 -8.50 3.82
N ASP A 136 20.71 -9.49 3.45
CA ASP A 136 20.46 -10.36 2.30
C ASP A 136 19.14 -11.13 2.43
N HIS A 137 18.83 -11.63 3.63
CA HIS A 137 17.59 -12.35 3.88
C HIS A 137 16.39 -11.40 3.84
N LEU A 138 16.54 -10.17 4.35
CA LEU A 138 15.54 -9.11 4.24
C LEU A 138 15.24 -8.79 2.76
N MET A 139 16.29 -8.66 1.94
CA MET A 139 16.15 -8.39 0.51
C MET A 139 15.50 -9.56 -0.25
N LYS A 140 15.78 -10.81 0.14
CA LYS A 140 15.06 -11.98 -0.38
C LYS A 140 13.58 -11.92 -0.03
N ARG A 141 13.23 -11.57 1.21
CA ARG A 141 11.84 -11.43 1.65
C ARG A 141 11.11 -10.31 0.92
N ARG A 142 11.77 -9.17 0.68
CA ARG A 142 11.27 -8.06 -0.16
C ARG A 142 10.90 -8.59 -1.55
N ARG A 143 11.82 -9.28 -2.22
CA ARG A 143 11.59 -9.86 -3.56
C ARG A 143 10.40 -10.83 -3.57
N THR A 144 10.38 -11.79 -2.67
CA THR A 144 9.26 -12.76 -2.57
C THR A 144 7.92 -12.09 -2.30
N THR A 145 7.91 -10.99 -1.54
CA THR A 145 6.67 -10.23 -1.27
C THR A 145 6.13 -9.59 -2.55
N ILE A 146 7.00 -8.95 -3.35
CA ILE A 146 6.60 -8.33 -4.63
C ILE A 146 6.14 -9.41 -5.63
N GLU A 147 6.90 -10.51 -5.74
CA GLU A 147 6.53 -11.64 -6.62
C GLU A 147 5.18 -12.24 -6.24
N ASN A 148 4.90 -12.42 -4.94
CA ASN A 148 3.61 -12.94 -4.47
C ASN A 148 2.46 -12.00 -4.82
N ILE A 149 2.66 -10.68 -4.75
CA ILE A 149 1.64 -9.70 -5.14
C ILE A 149 1.37 -9.80 -6.64
N GLN A 150 2.41 -9.91 -7.47
CA GLN A 150 2.26 -10.11 -8.91
C GLN A 150 1.52 -11.41 -9.25
N ILE A 151 1.85 -12.52 -8.58
CA ILE A 151 1.16 -13.81 -8.76
C ILE A 151 -0.31 -13.69 -8.37
N ASN A 152 -0.61 -13.01 -7.26
CA ASN A 152 -1.99 -12.82 -6.80
C ASN A 152 -2.79 -12.00 -7.81
N LEU A 153 -2.24 -10.88 -8.31
CA LEU A 153 -2.87 -10.06 -9.35
C LEU A 153 -3.17 -10.86 -10.63
N ASN A 154 -2.24 -11.71 -11.07
CA ASN A 154 -2.45 -12.57 -12.24
C ASN A 154 -3.57 -13.59 -12.00
N LYS A 155 -3.63 -14.21 -10.80
CA LYS A 155 -4.71 -15.14 -10.43
C LYS A 155 -6.08 -14.48 -10.39
N PHE A 156 -6.17 -13.20 -10.01
CA PHE A 156 -7.42 -12.44 -10.09
C PHE A 156 -7.84 -12.21 -11.54
N ASN A 157 -6.91 -11.86 -12.42
CA ASN A 157 -7.16 -11.67 -13.85
C ASN A 157 -7.67 -12.95 -14.53
N ASP A 158 -7.08 -14.11 -14.22
CA ASP A 158 -7.50 -15.41 -14.77
C ASP A 158 -8.90 -15.83 -14.31
N ARG A 159 -9.38 -15.32 -13.16
CA ARG A 159 -10.74 -15.55 -12.65
C ARG A 159 -11.76 -14.57 -13.22
N ALA A 160 -11.35 -13.33 -13.48
CA ALA A 160 -12.22 -12.26 -13.97
C ALA A 160 -12.44 -12.34 -15.50
N PHE A 161 -11.45 -12.81 -16.25
CA PHE A 161 -11.53 -12.94 -17.70
C PHE A 161 -11.02 -14.32 -18.13
N GLY A 162 -11.92 -15.17 -18.60
CA GLY A 162 -11.54 -16.30 -19.44
C GLY A 162 -10.83 -15.77 -20.68
N CYS A 163 -9.51 -15.91 -20.72
CA CYS A 163 -8.57 -15.56 -21.80
C CYS A 163 -8.22 -14.07 -22.04
N SER A 164 -6.91 -13.82 -21.90
CA SER A 164 -6.02 -12.85 -22.57
C SER A 164 -6.43 -11.37 -22.65
N GLY A 165 -5.85 -10.57 -21.74
CA GLY A 165 -5.66 -9.13 -21.90
C GLY A 165 -4.27 -8.72 -21.39
N ASN A 166 -3.48 -8.06 -22.24
CA ASN A 166 -2.06 -7.75 -22.01
C ASN A 166 -1.86 -6.79 -20.82
N THR A 167 -1.10 -7.20 -19.80
CA THR A 167 -0.86 -6.47 -18.53
C THR A 167 -0.03 -5.19 -18.68
N ALA A 168 0.68 -5.02 -19.80
CA ALA A 168 1.60 -3.90 -20.05
C ALA A 168 0.91 -2.52 -20.06
N THR A 169 -0.32 -2.42 -20.55
CA THR A 169 -1.04 -1.13 -20.70
C THR A 169 -1.55 -0.56 -19.38
N ARG A 170 -1.54 -1.34 -18.29
CA ARG A 170 -2.05 -0.93 -16.97
C ARG A 170 -0.96 -0.34 -16.08
N PHE A 171 0.29 -0.80 -16.25
CA PHE A 171 1.46 -0.17 -15.64
C PHE A 171 1.69 1.25 -16.16
N GLU A 172 1.48 1.50 -17.45
CA GLU A 172 1.57 2.85 -18.03
C GLU A 172 0.57 3.85 -17.41
N ARG A 173 -0.61 3.38 -16.95
CA ARG A 173 -1.59 4.24 -16.24
C ARG A 173 -1.17 4.55 -14.80
N ALA A 174 -0.58 3.57 -14.10
CA ALA A 174 -0.02 3.80 -12.77
C ALA A 174 1.25 4.69 -12.84
N GLU A 175 2.09 4.49 -13.85
CA GLU A 175 3.26 5.34 -14.11
C GLU A 175 2.89 6.76 -14.57
N SER A 176 1.87 6.92 -15.41
CA SER A 176 1.40 8.25 -15.83
C SER A 176 0.60 9.00 -14.75
N ALA A 177 0.10 8.29 -13.74
CA ALA A 177 -0.51 8.88 -12.54
C ALA A 177 0.52 9.30 -11.46
N LEU A 178 1.80 8.97 -11.67
CA LEU A 178 2.92 9.50 -10.90
C LEU A 178 3.41 10.79 -11.58
N PRO A 179 3.57 11.91 -10.86
CA PRO A 179 4.20 13.09 -11.45
C PRO A 179 5.64 12.75 -11.88
N LEU A 180 5.99 13.17 -13.12
CA LEU A 180 7.34 13.21 -13.68
C LEU A 180 8.32 13.91 -12.71
N PHE A 181 8.92 13.17 -11.77
CA PHE A 181 9.89 13.74 -10.84
C PHE A 181 11.34 13.33 -11.08
N GLU A 182 11.65 12.48 -12.07
CA GLU A 182 13.03 12.18 -12.43
C GLU A 182 13.25 12.15 -13.96
N ARG A 183 13.43 13.35 -14.53
CA ARG A 183 14.21 13.60 -15.75
C ARG A 183 15.28 14.67 -15.52
N VAL A 184 15.76 14.78 -14.27
CA VAL A 184 16.83 15.70 -13.89
C VAL A 184 17.91 14.91 -13.18
N ASP A 185 18.60 14.03 -13.92
CA ASP A 185 19.90 13.46 -13.56
C ASP A 185 20.62 12.91 -14.81
N SER A 186 20.48 13.61 -15.95
CA SER A 186 21.25 13.33 -17.17
C SER A 186 21.98 14.56 -17.72
N ALA A 187 22.29 15.52 -16.85
CA ALA A 187 23.13 16.66 -17.19
C ALA A 187 23.82 17.18 -15.93
N LEU A 188 24.87 16.47 -15.49
CA LEU A 188 26.10 16.97 -14.87
C LEU A 188 27.10 15.83 -14.72
#